data_AF-A0A7W0JWM4-F1
#
_entry.id   AF-A0A7W0JWM4-F1
#
_cell.length_a   1.000
_cell.length_b   1.000
_cell.length_c   1.000
_cell.angle_alpha   90.00
_cell.angle_beta   90.00
_cell.angle_gamma   90.00
#
_symmetry.space_group_name_H-M   'P 1'
#
loop_
_entity.id
_entity.type
_entity.pdbx_description
1 polymer ?
#
loop_
_entity_poly.entity_id
_entity_poly.type
_entity_poly.pdbx_seq_one_letter_code
_entity_poly.pdbx_strand_id
1 'polypeptide(L)'
;MLLPTLDLVARGTVVVALVYASIVALTHWAVRQRKIGPFGLWPRLVRRASDPILLPLERRVMRAGGSPQDAPLWLLGIVIAGGLLLLSLMSWVVGMSGSLAAVAYSGPRGWVRLLVSAGFSLVMLAIFIRVIASWFGIGPYRTWMRPVVLLTDWIIEPVRRILPPMGMIDFSPMVAWLILWVLRGFVLGLLG
;
A
#
# COMPACT_ATOMS: atom_id res chain seq x y z
N MET A 1 -14.13 -3.85 -22.12
CA MET A 1 -15.17 -3.77 -21.07
C MET A 1 -14.76 -4.44 -19.75
N LEU A 2 -13.95 -5.51 -19.76
CA LEU A 2 -13.56 -6.25 -18.54
C LEU A 2 -12.64 -5.48 -17.56
N LEU A 3 -11.73 -4.63 -18.03
CA LEU A 3 -10.78 -3.94 -17.14
C LEU A 3 -11.43 -2.86 -16.24
N PRO A 4 -12.33 -2.00 -16.75
CA PRO A 4 -13.07 -1.08 -15.88
C PRO A 4 -13.93 -1.78 -14.85
N THR A 5 -14.54 -2.92 -15.19
CA THR A 5 -15.34 -3.69 -14.23
C THR A 5 -14.46 -4.32 -13.14
N LEU A 6 -13.26 -4.79 -13.48
CA LEU A 6 -12.30 -5.29 -12.49
C LEU A 6 -11.79 -4.19 -11.55
N ASP A 7 -11.54 -2.98 -12.08
CA ASP A 7 -11.16 -1.83 -11.25
C ASP A 7 -12.28 -1.43 -10.27
N LEU A 8 -13.52 -1.39 -10.74
CA LEU A 8 -14.69 -1.12 -9.90
C LEU A 8 -14.85 -2.16 -8.79
N VAL A 9 -14.72 -3.44 -9.14
CA VAL A 9 -14.78 -4.54 -8.16
C VAL A 9 -13.65 -4.42 -7.14
N ALA A 10 -12.42 -4.16 -7.57
CA ALA A 10 -11.28 -3.99 -6.67
C ALA A 10 -11.50 -2.83 -5.69
N ARG A 11 -11.98 -1.67 -6.17
CA ARG A 11 -12.35 -0.54 -5.31
C ARG A 11 -13.45 -0.91 -4.33
N GLY A 12 -14.52 -1.55 -4.80
CA GLY A 12 -15.62 -2.01 -3.97
C GLY A 12 -15.13 -2.95 -2.86
N THR A 13 -14.30 -3.94 -3.19
CA THR A 13 -13.72 -4.87 -2.23
C THR A 13 -12.87 -4.16 -1.19
N VAL A 14 -12.02 -3.22 -1.60
CA VAL A 14 -11.17 -2.45 -0.67
C VAL A 14 -12.02 -1.58 0.27
N VAL A 15 -13.05 -0.91 -0.26
CA VAL A 15 -13.96 -0.10 0.55
C VAL A 15 -14.73 -0.96 1.56
N VAL A 16 -15.28 -2.09 1.13
CA VAL A 16 -16.00 -3.02 2.03
C VAL A 16 -15.07 -3.54 3.12
N ALA A 17 -13.86 -3.97 2.76
CA ALA A 17 -12.87 -4.43 3.73
C ALA A 17 -12.47 -3.32 4.71
N LEU A 18 -12.28 -2.09 4.23
CA LEU A 18 -11.92 -0.93 5.05
C LEU A 18 -13.04 -0.56 6.03
N VAL A 19 -14.29 -0.54 5.57
CA VAL A 19 -15.46 -0.28 6.42
C VAL A 19 -15.56 -1.34 7.50
N TYR A 20 -15.44 -2.62 7.13
CA TYR A 20 -15.44 -3.72 8.08
C TYR A 20 -14.34 -3.58 9.14
N ALA A 21 -13.09 -3.38 8.72
CA ALA A 21 -11.96 -3.23 9.64
C ALA A 21 -12.10 -1.98 10.52
N SER A 22 -12.66 -0.89 9.99
CA SER A 22 -12.95 0.33 10.74
C SER A 22 -14.02 0.10 11.79
N ILE A 23 -15.10 -0.59 11.48
CA ILE A 23 -16.16 -0.95 12.45
C ILE A 23 -15.56 -1.77 13.60
N VAL A 24 -14.75 -2.78 13.28
CA VAL A 24 -14.09 -3.64 14.27
C VAL A 24 -13.13 -2.82 15.15
N ALA A 25 -12.25 -2.03 14.55
CA ALA A 25 -11.29 -1.19 15.25
C ALA A 25 -11.95 -0.14 16.15
N LEU A 26 -12.95 0.58 15.63
CA LEU A 26 -13.69 1.60 16.38
C LEU A 26 -14.49 1.00 17.52
N THR A 27 -15.11 -0.17 17.33
CA THR A 27 -15.86 -0.85 18.39
C THR A 27 -14.93 -1.28 19.52
N HIS A 28 -13.78 -1.87 19.19
CA HIS A 28 -12.78 -2.24 20.20
C HIS A 28 -12.20 -1.02 20.92
N TRP A 29 -11.88 0.05 20.19
CA TRP A 29 -11.42 1.31 20.78
C TRP A 29 -12.47 1.94 21.71
N ALA A 30 -13.75 1.95 21.31
CA ALA A 30 -14.84 2.51 22.11
C ALA A 30 -15.08 1.72 23.41
N VAL A 31 -14.96 0.38 23.36
CA VAL A 31 -15.02 -0.47 24.55
C VAL A 31 -13.80 -0.22 25.46
N ARG A 32 -12.60 -0.08 24.88
CA ARG A 32 -11.36 0.23 25.63
C ARG A 32 -11.44 1.59 26.35
N GLN A 33 -12.02 2.60 25.70
CA GLN A 33 -12.24 3.94 26.26
C GLN A 33 -13.46 4.01 27.21
N ARG A 34 -14.06 2.86 27.57
CA ARG A 34 -15.25 2.76 28.42
C ARG A 34 -16.46 3.56 27.93
N LYS A 35 -16.51 3.92 26.64
CA LYS A 35 -17.65 4.63 26.03
C LYS A 35 -18.83 3.70 25.75
N ILE A 36 -18.57 2.42 25.53
CA ILE A 36 -19.58 1.38 25.27
C ILE A 36 -19.33 0.21 26.21
N GLY A 37 -20.40 -0.34 26.82
CA GLY A 37 -20.30 -1.51 27.68
C GLY A 37 -19.86 -2.76 26.90
N PRO A 38 -18.92 -3.57 27.42
CA PRO A 38 -18.36 -4.72 26.70
C PRO A 38 -19.38 -5.84 26.43
N PHE A 39 -20.48 -5.86 27.17
CA PHE A 39 -21.49 -6.93 27.13
C PHE A 39 -22.75 -6.56 26.35
N GLY A 40 -22.79 -5.43 25.64
CA GLY A 40 -23.93 -5.04 24.80
C GLY A 40 -24.12 -5.93 23.56
N LEU A 41 -25.29 -5.84 22.93
CA LEU A 41 -25.62 -6.58 21.70
C LEU A 41 -24.64 -6.25 20.56
N TRP A 42 -24.33 -4.97 20.37
CA TRP A 42 -23.45 -4.50 19.30
C TRP A 42 -22.00 -5.03 19.42
N PRO A 43 -21.29 -4.87 20.55
CA PRO A 43 -19.96 -5.45 20.71
C PRO A 43 -19.92 -6.97 20.56
N ARG A 44 -20.95 -7.69 21.00
CA ARG A 44 -21.03 -9.15 20.82
C ARG A 44 -21.17 -9.53 19.35
N LEU A 45 -22.00 -8.81 18.59
CA LEU A 45 -22.18 -9.06 17.16
C LEU A 45 -20.89 -8.78 16.39
N VAL A 46 -20.24 -7.64 16.67
CA VAL A 46 -18.97 -7.28 16.04
C VAL A 46 -17.91 -8.35 16.33
N ARG A 47 -17.73 -8.74 17.60
CA ARG A 47 -16.80 -9.82 17.98
C ARG A 47 -17.13 -11.13 17.27
N ARG A 48 -18.39 -11.58 17.29
CA ARG A 48 -18.78 -12.81 16.60
C ARG A 48 -18.45 -12.79 15.10
N ALA A 49 -18.62 -11.64 14.45
CA ALA A 49 -18.28 -11.47 13.04
C ALA A 49 -16.76 -11.31 12.79
N SER A 50 -16.00 -10.82 13.77
CA SER A 50 -14.58 -10.50 13.63
C SER A 50 -13.61 -11.53 14.19
N ASP A 51 -13.97 -12.25 15.24
CA ASP A 51 -13.18 -13.29 15.89
C ASP A 51 -12.57 -14.32 14.91
N PRO A 52 -13.28 -14.85 13.89
CA PRO A 52 -12.66 -15.79 12.94
C PRO A 52 -11.46 -15.20 12.19
N ILE A 53 -11.44 -13.88 11.98
CA ILE A 53 -10.37 -13.16 11.28
C ILE A 53 -9.37 -12.53 12.26
N LEU A 54 -9.82 -12.07 13.42
CA LEU A 54 -9.01 -11.43 14.45
C LEU A 54 -8.15 -12.43 15.20
N LEU A 55 -8.67 -13.59 15.62
CA LEU A 55 -7.90 -14.58 16.38
C LEU A 55 -6.61 -15.06 15.69
N PRO A 56 -6.62 -15.43 14.38
CA PRO A 56 -5.37 -15.79 13.71
C PRO A 56 -4.41 -14.59 13.59
N LEU A 57 -4.94 -13.36 13.46
CA LEU A 57 -4.13 -12.16 13.41
C LEU A 57 -3.51 -11.83 14.76
N GLU A 58 -4.28 -11.92 15.85
CA GLU A 58 -3.83 -11.74 17.23
C GLU A 58 -2.66 -12.66 17.55
N ARG A 59 -2.74 -13.94 17.15
CA ARG A 59 -1.64 -14.89 17.29
C ARG A 59 -0.39 -14.46 16.53
N ARG A 60 -0.53 -13.84 15.36
CA ARG A 60 0.62 -13.32 14.58
C ARG A 60 1.21 -12.07 15.21
N VAL A 61 0.37 -11.15 15.68
CA VAL A 61 0.78 -9.91 16.36
C VAL A 61 1.55 -10.25 17.64
N MET A 62 1.07 -11.19 18.45
CA MET A 62 1.78 -11.65 19.64
C MET A 62 3.16 -12.24 19.32
N ARG A 63 3.27 -13.06 18.26
CA ARG A 63 4.57 -13.61 17.82
C ARG A 63 5.55 -12.53 17.35
N ALA A 64 5.03 -11.41 16.86
CA ALA A 64 5.83 -10.25 16.47
C ALA A 64 6.18 -9.33 17.67
N GLY A 65 5.78 -9.68 18.90
CA GLY A 65 6.03 -8.90 20.12
C GLY A 65 4.99 -7.80 20.38
N GLY A 66 3.89 -7.77 19.64
CA GLY A 66 2.79 -6.80 19.83
C GLY A 66 1.77 -7.24 20.88
N SER A 67 0.93 -6.30 21.33
CA SER A 67 -0.14 -6.61 22.28
C SER A 67 -1.38 -7.21 21.58
N PRO A 68 -2.07 -8.20 22.19
CA PRO A 68 -3.28 -8.78 21.61
C PRO A 68 -4.43 -7.77 21.47
N GLN A 69 -4.46 -6.77 22.36
CA GLN A 69 -5.51 -5.76 22.41
C GLN A 69 -5.44 -4.79 21.22
N ASP A 70 -4.28 -4.68 20.57
CA ASP A 70 -4.08 -3.84 19.39
C ASP A 70 -4.39 -4.57 18.07
N ALA A 71 -4.74 -5.86 18.11
CA ALA A 71 -5.03 -6.66 16.91
C ALA A 71 -6.08 -6.04 15.96
N PRO A 72 -7.16 -5.39 16.44
CA PRO A 72 -8.10 -4.66 15.58
C PRO A 72 -7.48 -3.51 14.80
N LEU A 73 -6.50 -2.80 15.39
CA LEU A 73 -5.78 -1.71 14.72
C LEU A 73 -4.82 -2.26 13.67
N TRP A 74 -4.17 -3.39 13.96
CA TRP A 74 -3.36 -4.12 12.96
C TRP A 74 -4.20 -4.62 11.80
N LEU A 75 -5.43 -5.10 12.04
CA LEU A 75 -6.35 -5.50 10.98
C LEU A 75 -6.63 -4.32 10.04
N LEU A 76 -6.96 -3.15 10.61
CA LEU A 76 -7.16 -1.92 9.87
C LEU A 76 -5.91 -1.50 9.08
N GLY A 77 -4.73 -1.56 9.70
CA GLY A 77 -3.45 -1.26 9.04
C GLY A 77 -3.17 -2.19 7.85
N ILE A 78 -3.38 -3.50 8.01
CA ILE A 78 -3.21 -4.50 6.94
C ILE A 78 -4.19 -4.25 5.80
N VAL A 79 -5.45 -3.95 6.11
CA VAL A 79 -6.48 -3.68 5.10
C VAL A 79 -6.17 -2.40 4.34
N ILE A 80 -5.72 -1.34 5.02
CA ILE A 80 -5.30 -0.10 4.36
C ILE A 80 -4.10 -0.37 3.46
N ALA A 81 -3.04 -0.98 3.98
CA ALA A 81 -1.82 -1.24 3.21
C ALA A 81 -2.07 -2.17 2.00
N GLY A 82 -2.76 -3.29 2.23
CA GLY A 82 -3.10 -4.25 1.19
C GLY A 82 -4.06 -3.65 0.16
N GLY A 83 -5.05 -2.88 0.61
CA GLY A 83 -5.98 -2.17 -0.25
C GLY A 83 -5.28 -1.13 -1.13
N LEU A 84 -4.43 -0.29 -0.56
CA LEU A 84 -3.64 0.69 -1.31
C LEU A 84 -2.71 0.01 -2.32
N LEU A 85 -2.06 -1.09 -1.94
CA LEU A 85 -1.20 -1.86 -2.83
C LEU A 85 -2.00 -2.48 -3.99
N LEU A 86 -3.17 -3.06 -3.70
CA LEU A 86 -4.07 -3.61 -4.71
C LEU A 86 -4.55 -2.53 -5.68
N LEU A 87 -4.97 -1.37 -5.18
CA LEU A 87 -5.42 -0.25 -6.01
C LEU A 87 -4.27 0.34 -6.84
N SER A 88 -3.07 0.45 -6.26
CA SER A 88 -1.88 0.89 -6.99
C SER A 88 -1.52 -0.07 -8.12
N LEU A 89 -1.62 -1.38 -7.88
CA LEU A 89 -1.36 -2.38 -8.90
C LEU A 89 -2.44 -2.36 -9.98
N MET A 90 -3.72 -2.29 -9.59
CA MET A 90 -4.85 -2.26 -10.52
C MET A 90 -4.80 -1.02 -11.42
N SER A 91 -4.56 0.16 -10.85
CA SER A 91 -4.40 1.40 -11.61
C SER A 91 -3.23 1.34 -12.58
N TRP A 92 -2.11 0.70 -12.21
CA TRP A 92 -1.00 0.45 -13.13
C TRP A 92 -1.40 -0.47 -14.29
N VAL A 93 -2.09 -1.58 -14.02
CA VAL A 93 -2.57 -2.51 -15.07
C VAL A 93 -3.55 -1.84 -16.02
N VAL A 94 -4.53 -1.11 -15.49
CA VAL A 94 -5.52 -0.39 -16.30
C VAL A 94 -4.85 0.69 -17.13
N GLY A 95 -3.96 1.49 -16.53
CA GLY A 95 -3.19 2.51 -17.26
C GLY A 95 -2.31 1.91 -18.36
N MET A 96 -1.65 0.79 -18.08
CA MET A 96 -0.84 0.07 -19.06
C MET A 96 -1.69 -0.41 -20.24
N SER A 97 -2.86 -1.00 -19.98
CA SER A 97 -3.77 -1.47 -21.02
C SER A 97 -4.28 -0.35 -21.94
N GLY A 98 -4.63 0.81 -21.36
CA GLY A 98 -5.04 1.98 -22.12
C GLY A 98 -3.88 2.56 -22.94
N SER A 99 -2.68 2.54 -22.37
CA SER A 99 -1.48 3.02 -23.06
C SER A 99 -1.06 2.12 -24.22
N LEU A 100 -1.18 0.80 -24.11
CA LEU A 100 -0.87 -0.14 -25.19
C LEU A 100 -1.78 0.08 -26.41
N ALA A 101 -3.07 0.31 -26.17
CA ALA A 101 -4.04 0.61 -27.22
C ALA A 101 -3.74 1.96 -27.92
N ALA A 102 -3.36 2.98 -27.15
CA ALA A 102 -2.97 4.27 -27.70
C ALA A 102 -1.63 4.22 -28.45
N VAL A 103 -0.71 3.36 -28.00
CA VAL A 103 0.65 3.28 -28.54
C VAL A 103 0.72 2.52 -29.85
N ALA A 104 -0.16 1.54 -30.05
CA ALA A 104 -0.29 0.78 -31.30
C ALA A 104 -0.44 1.69 -32.54
N TYR A 105 -1.05 2.88 -32.37
CA TYR A 105 -1.28 3.84 -33.46
C TYR A 105 -0.27 5.01 -33.50
N SER A 106 0.63 5.10 -32.52
CA SER A 106 1.50 6.28 -32.30
C SER A 106 2.92 6.18 -32.87
N GLY A 107 3.25 5.03 -33.50
CA GLY A 107 4.58 4.77 -34.04
C GLY A 107 5.67 4.58 -32.96
N PRO A 108 6.97 4.56 -33.35
CA PRO A 108 8.07 4.24 -32.43
C PRO A 108 8.18 5.16 -31.20
N ARG A 109 7.76 6.42 -31.33
CA ARG A 109 7.82 7.42 -30.25
C ARG A 109 6.89 7.07 -29.08
N GLY A 110 5.71 6.55 -29.34
CA GLY A 110 4.82 6.14 -28.25
C GLY A 110 5.29 4.89 -27.53
N TRP A 111 5.99 3.97 -28.20
CA TRP A 111 6.62 2.83 -27.54
C TRP A 111 7.68 3.29 -26.54
N VAL A 112 8.52 4.27 -26.92
CA VAL A 112 9.49 4.88 -25.99
C VAL A 112 8.77 5.52 -24.80
N ARG A 113 7.72 6.31 -25.05
CA ARG A 113 6.93 6.96 -23.99
C ARG A 113 6.29 5.95 -23.03
N LEU A 114 5.80 4.83 -23.54
CA LEU A 114 5.22 3.74 -22.74
C LEU A 114 6.27 3.08 -21.86
N LEU A 115 7.42 2.69 -22.43
CA LEU A 115 8.49 2.04 -21.67
C LEU A 115 9.02 2.96 -20.57
N VAL A 116 9.21 4.24 -20.87
CA VAL A 116 9.61 5.25 -19.87
C VAL A 116 8.55 5.38 -18.78
N SER A 117 7.28 5.55 -19.14
CA SER A 117 6.19 5.67 -18.17
C SER A 117 6.05 4.43 -17.29
N ALA A 118 6.17 3.23 -17.87
CA ALA A 118 6.10 1.96 -17.16
C ALA A 118 7.27 1.79 -16.20
N GLY A 119 8.49 2.13 -16.63
CA GLY A 119 9.70 2.09 -15.80
C GLY A 119 9.60 2.98 -14.57
N PHE A 120 9.21 4.25 -14.74
CA PHE A 120 8.98 5.15 -13.61
C PHE A 120 7.91 4.61 -12.65
N SER A 121 6.79 4.13 -13.19
CA SER A 121 5.69 3.61 -12.38
C SER A 121 6.12 2.37 -11.58
N LEU A 122 6.96 1.50 -12.15
CA LEU A 122 7.50 0.32 -11.50
C LEU A 122 8.40 0.70 -10.31
N VAL A 123 9.31 1.66 -10.48
CA VAL A 123 10.18 2.12 -9.39
C VAL A 123 9.35 2.80 -8.30
N MET A 124 8.39 3.65 -8.67
CA MET A 124 7.50 4.30 -7.71
C MET A 124 6.67 3.28 -6.92
N LEU A 125 6.19 2.20 -7.55
CA LEU A 125 5.53 1.09 -6.88
C LEU A 125 6.47 0.38 -5.90
N ALA A 126 7.72 0.13 -6.29
CA ALA A 126 8.71 -0.46 -5.40
C ALA A 126 8.98 0.42 -4.16
N ILE A 127 9.10 1.75 -4.33
CA ILE A 127 9.23 2.68 -3.22
C ILE A 127 8.00 2.61 -2.30
N PHE A 128 6.80 2.56 -2.88
CA PHE A 128 5.55 2.45 -2.14
C PHE A 128 5.49 1.15 -1.31
N ILE A 129 5.89 0.02 -1.89
CA ILE A 129 6.03 -1.26 -1.18
C ILE A 129 7.01 -1.14 -0.01
N ARG A 130 8.13 -0.42 -0.19
CA ARG A 130 9.12 -0.20 0.89
C ARG A 130 8.55 0.63 2.03
N VAL A 131 7.78 1.67 1.73
CA VAL A 131 7.08 2.49 2.75
C VAL A 131 6.11 1.62 3.54
N ILE A 132 5.27 0.85 2.85
CA ILE A 132 4.35 -0.09 3.50
C ILE A 132 5.12 -1.09 4.36
N ALA A 133 6.18 -1.72 3.82
CA ALA A 133 6.99 -2.70 4.53
C ALA A 133 7.57 -2.12 5.83
N SER A 134 7.99 -0.85 5.82
CA SER A 134 8.51 -0.17 7.01
C SER A 134 7.47 -0.06 8.14
N TRP A 135 6.20 0.19 7.82
CA TRP A 135 5.11 0.24 8.81
C TRP A 135 4.89 -1.10 9.51
N PHE A 136 5.19 -2.21 8.84
CA PHE A 136 5.10 -3.56 9.40
C PHE A 136 6.40 -4.05 10.05
N GLY A 137 7.42 -3.19 10.21
CA GLY A 137 8.72 -3.58 10.74
C GLY A 137 9.47 -4.58 9.84
N ILE A 138 9.15 -4.60 8.55
CA ILE A 138 9.75 -5.51 7.60
C ILE A 138 11.02 -4.85 7.03
N GLY A 139 12.17 -5.32 7.50
CA GLY A 139 13.48 -4.78 7.11
C GLY A 139 13.96 -5.24 5.73
N PRO A 140 14.81 -4.43 5.04
CA PRO A 140 15.26 -4.64 3.66
C PRO A 140 16.01 -5.95 3.40
N TYR A 141 16.52 -6.59 4.46
CA TYR A 141 17.30 -7.83 4.38
C TYR A 141 16.45 -9.08 4.09
N ARG A 142 15.11 -9.00 4.09
CA ARG A 142 14.26 -10.15 3.76
C ARG A 142 14.37 -10.51 2.27
N THR A 143 14.46 -11.80 1.96
CA THR A 143 14.65 -12.32 0.60
C THR A 143 13.65 -11.77 -0.41
N TRP A 144 12.37 -11.66 -0.05
CA TRP A 144 11.32 -11.15 -0.93
C TRP A 144 11.39 -9.63 -1.18
N MET A 145 12.12 -8.88 -0.33
CA MET A 145 12.34 -7.44 -0.52
C MET A 145 13.53 -7.13 -1.44
N ARG A 146 14.39 -8.10 -1.74
CA ARG A 146 15.54 -7.92 -2.65
C ARG A 146 15.21 -7.22 -3.96
N PRO A 147 14.15 -7.59 -4.72
CA PRO A 147 13.82 -6.87 -5.96
C PRO A 147 13.40 -5.42 -5.69
N VAL A 148 12.68 -5.16 -4.60
CA VAL A 148 12.25 -3.81 -4.20
C VAL A 148 13.47 -2.95 -3.84
N VAL A 149 14.40 -3.51 -3.08
CA VAL A 149 15.65 -2.86 -2.68
C VAL A 149 16.51 -2.56 -3.91
N LEU A 150 16.72 -3.54 -4.79
CA LEU A 150 17.46 -3.37 -6.05
C LEU A 150 16.88 -2.25 -6.93
N LEU A 151 15.55 -2.18 -7.04
CA LEU A 151 14.87 -1.16 -7.84
C LEU A 151 14.90 0.23 -7.22
N THR A 152 15.19 0.38 -5.92
CA THR A 152 14.99 1.65 -5.20
C THR A 152 16.24 2.20 -4.52
N ASP A 153 17.25 1.39 -4.20
CA ASP A 153 18.43 1.84 -3.47
C ASP A 153 19.25 2.88 -4.22
N TRP A 154 19.31 2.79 -5.56
CA TRP A 154 20.06 3.76 -6.38
C TRP A 154 19.53 5.20 -6.23
N ILE A 155 18.27 5.39 -5.83
CA ILE A 155 17.69 6.72 -5.56
C ILE A 155 17.53 6.99 -4.06
N ILE A 156 17.17 5.97 -3.27
CA ILE A 156 16.96 6.15 -1.82
C ILE A 156 18.27 6.39 -1.08
N GLU A 157 19.35 5.71 -1.43
CA GLU A 157 20.63 5.83 -0.73
C GLU A 157 21.27 7.23 -0.91
N PRO A 158 21.29 7.83 -2.11
CA PRO A 158 21.69 9.23 -2.24
C PRO A 158 20.82 10.20 -1.44
N VAL A 159 19.50 9.99 -1.40
CA VAL A 159 18.58 10.83 -0.62
C VAL A 159 18.86 10.71 0.87
N ARG A 160 19.13 9.50 1.37
CA ARG A 160 19.48 9.23 2.78
C ARG A 160 20.75 9.94 3.23
N ARG A 161 21.70 10.20 2.31
CA ARG A 161 22.92 10.97 2.62
C ARG A 161 22.63 12.44 2.91
N ILE A 162 21.54 12.98 2.35
CA ILE A 162 21.12 14.38 2.53
C ILE A 162 20.10 14.51 3.67
N LEU A 163 19.14 13.57 3.71
CA LEU A 163 18.08 13.50 4.70
C LEU A 163 18.16 12.17 5.45
N PRO A 164 19.06 12.04 6.45
CA PRO A 164 19.16 10.82 7.23
C PRO A 164 17.83 10.53 7.97
N PRO A 165 17.53 9.25 8.23
CA PRO A 165 16.32 8.86 8.94
C PRO A 165 16.25 9.50 10.32
N MET A 166 15.10 10.08 10.66
CA MET A 166 14.86 10.72 11.96
C MET A 166 14.27 9.70 12.94
N GLY A 167 15.14 9.06 13.71
CA GLY A 167 14.74 8.02 14.66
C GLY A 167 14.19 6.78 13.95
N MET A 168 12.95 6.40 14.26
CA MET A 168 12.31 5.21 13.65
C MET A 168 11.67 5.47 12.29
N ILE A 169 11.55 6.74 11.87
CA ILE A 169 10.84 7.12 10.64
C ILE A 169 11.86 7.56 9.58
N ASP A 170 11.89 6.83 8.47
CA ASP A 170 12.67 7.17 7.29
C ASP A 170 11.78 7.88 6.26
N PHE A 171 11.98 9.19 6.10
CA PHE A 171 11.28 10.00 5.10
C PHE A 171 11.92 9.95 3.70
N SER A 172 13.12 9.34 3.57
CA SER A 172 13.85 9.25 2.30
C SER A 172 13.03 8.60 1.18
N PRO A 173 12.24 7.52 1.42
CA PRO A 173 11.36 6.97 0.40
C PRO A 173 10.31 7.97 -0.12
N MET A 174 9.77 8.84 0.74
CA MET A 174 8.77 9.83 0.32
C MET A 174 9.41 10.91 -0.57
N VAL A 175 10.62 11.35 -0.21
CA VAL A 175 11.40 12.30 -1.01
C VAL A 175 11.80 11.69 -2.35
N ALA A 176 12.30 10.45 -2.35
CA ALA A 176 12.64 9.72 -3.58
C ALA A 176 11.41 9.55 -4.49
N TRP A 177 10.25 9.24 -3.93
CA TRP A 177 8.99 9.17 -4.68
C TRP A 177 8.63 10.51 -5.32
N LEU A 178 8.74 11.62 -4.57
CA LEU A 178 8.46 12.96 -5.08
C LEU A 178 9.41 13.33 -6.23
N ILE A 179 10.71 13.06 -6.08
CA ILE A 179 11.72 13.27 -7.13
C ILE A 179 11.34 12.50 -8.40
N LEU A 180 10.98 11.21 -8.28
CA LEU A 180 10.56 10.42 -9.44
C LEU A 180 9.27 10.92 -10.07
N TRP A 181 8.32 11.41 -9.27
CA TRP A 181 7.07 11.96 -9.79
C TRP A 181 7.32 13.20 -10.67
N VAL A 182 8.17 14.13 -10.20
CA VAL A 182 8.58 15.31 -10.96
C VAL A 182 9.37 14.91 -12.21
N LEU A 183 10.37 14.03 -12.06
CA LEU A 183 11.20 13.56 -13.18
C LEU A 183 10.36 12.85 -14.24
N ARG A 184 9.39 12.01 -13.84
CA ARG A 184 8.48 11.34 -14.76
C ARG A 184 7.69 12.36 -15.57
N GLY A 185 7.10 13.37 -14.92
CA GLY A 185 6.36 14.43 -15.61
C GLY A 185 7.23 15.19 -16.61
N PHE A 186 8.44 15.57 -16.20
CA PHE A 186 9.40 16.26 -17.05
C PHE A 186 9.82 15.43 -18.28
N VAL A 187 10.27 14.19 -18.06
CA VAL A 187 10.73 13.31 -19.16
C VAL A 187 9.58 13.00 -20.12
N LEU A 188 8.38 12.70 -19.62
CA LEU A 188 7.22 12.44 -20.48
C LEU A 188 6.76 13.69 -21.24
N GLY A 189 6.99 14.89 -20.69
CA GLY A 189 6.76 16.16 -21.38
C GLY A 189 7.73 16.40 -22.52
N LEU A 190 9.01 16.03 -22.36
CA LEU A 190 10.02 16.09 -23.43
C LEU A 190 9.76 15.07 -24.56
N LEU A 191 9.09 13.97 -24.24
CA LEU A 191 8.63 12.97 -25.20
C LEU A 191 7.24 13.29 -25.80
N GLY A 192 6.70 14.47 -25.47
CA GLY A 192 5.41 15.00 -25.90
C GLY A 192 5.39 15.44 -27.36
#